data_AF-A0A919STJ2-F1
#
_entry.id   AF-A0A919STJ2-F1
#
_cell.length_a   1.000
_cell.length_b   1.000
_cell.length_c   1.000
_cell.angle_alpha   90.00
_cell.angle_beta   90.00
_cell.angle_gamma   90.00
#
_symmetry.space_group_name_H-M   'P 1'
#
loop_
_entity.id
_entity.type
_entity.pdbx_description
1 polymer ?
#
loop_
_entity_poly.entity_id
_entity_poly.type
_entity_poly.pdbx_seq_one_letter_code
_entity_poly.pdbx_strand_id
1 'polypeptide(L)'
;MTTDHDRRQFLRYTRTENWPMLARHPVAATVHLDLLAGMLAVPAAEVAAGIEALRAEAGRAAAELLADAGTRAAIEALPFRAGDRVVAVGDSITADRIGWFEVLTAAVATAGPGRYGLHNLGLSGNTTADVLERFDLLEAARPTHVLLMLGTNDARRHGRTPG
;
A
#
# COMPACT_ATOMS: atom_id res chain seq x y z
N MET A 1 4.69 -17.33 21.31
CA MET A 1 4.12 -17.91 20.07
C MET A 1 3.32 -16.80 19.42
N THR A 2 3.67 -16.38 18.21
CA THR A 2 2.93 -15.33 17.48
C THR A 2 1.54 -15.87 17.12
N THR A 3 0.47 -15.15 17.48
CA THR A 3 -0.90 -15.59 17.16
C THR A 3 -1.21 -15.38 15.68
N ASP A 4 -2.25 -16.05 15.16
CA ASP A 4 -2.70 -15.82 13.78
C ASP A 4 -3.15 -14.37 13.56
N HIS A 5 -3.69 -13.73 14.60
CA HIS A 5 -4.00 -12.30 14.58
C HIS A 5 -2.75 -11.46 14.40
N ASP A 6 -1.69 -11.72 15.17
CA ASP A 6 -0.42 -10.97 15.08
C ASP A 6 0.25 -11.17 13.72
N ARG A 7 0.24 -12.40 13.19
CA ARG A 7 0.75 -12.70 11.83
C ARG A 7 -0.02 -11.91 10.78
N ARG A 8 -1.35 -11.88 10.88
CA ARG A 8 -2.20 -11.11 9.98
C ARG A 8 -1.91 -9.61 10.06
N GLN A 9 -1.77 -9.05 11.26
CA GLN A 9 -1.42 -7.63 11.43
C GLN A 9 -0.04 -7.32 10.85
N PHE A 10 0.94 -8.19 11.07
CA PHE A 10 2.27 -8.05 10.50
C PHE A 10 2.21 -8.04 8.96
N LEU A 11 1.52 -9.01 8.35
CA LEU A 11 1.33 -9.06 6.91
C LEU A 11 0.51 -7.89 6.38
N ARG A 12 -0.40 -7.30 7.16
CA ARG A 12 -1.19 -6.15 6.72
C ARG A 12 -0.34 -4.91 6.44
N TYR A 13 0.69 -4.66 7.27
CA TYR A 13 1.49 -3.43 7.19
C TYR A 13 2.92 -3.62 6.67
N THR A 14 3.41 -4.86 6.57
CA THR A 14 4.81 -5.13 6.17
C THR A 14 4.93 -5.39 4.68
N ARG A 15 5.31 -4.35 3.92
CA ARG A 15 5.58 -4.43 2.48
C ARG A 15 7.08 -4.43 2.23
N THR A 16 7.70 -5.62 2.19
CA THR A 16 9.14 -5.74 1.94
C THR A 16 9.50 -5.23 0.54
N GLU A 17 8.56 -5.26 -0.40
CA GLU A 17 8.64 -4.65 -1.73
C GLU A 17 8.88 -3.14 -1.70
N ASN A 18 8.48 -2.47 -0.62
CA ASN A 18 8.61 -1.02 -0.44
C ASN A 18 9.80 -0.63 0.46
N TRP A 19 10.57 -1.60 0.95
CA TRP A 19 11.72 -1.31 1.82
C TRP A 19 12.86 -0.72 1.00
N PRO A 20 13.41 0.47 1.36
CA PRO A 20 14.33 1.17 0.47
C PRO A 20 15.57 0.38 0.08
N MET A 21 16.10 -0.42 1.01
CA MET A 21 17.24 -1.28 0.73
C MET A 21 16.93 -2.35 -0.33
N LEU A 22 15.71 -2.92 -0.35
CA LEU A 22 15.35 -3.98 -1.29
C LEU A 22 14.84 -3.40 -2.61
N ALA A 23 14.03 -2.34 -2.57
CA ALA A 23 13.41 -1.72 -3.73
C ALA A 23 14.42 -1.09 -4.72
N ARG A 24 15.64 -0.77 -4.25
CA ARG A 24 16.75 -0.26 -5.09
C ARG A 24 17.45 -1.36 -5.90
N HIS A 25 17.08 -2.62 -5.70
CA HIS A 25 17.69 -3.76 -6.37
C HIS A 25 16.62 -4.62 -7.04
N PRO A 26 16.97 -5.37 -8.09
CA PRO A 26 16.05 -6.28 -8.76
C PRO A 26 15.82 -7.54 -7.92
N VAL A 27 15.11 -7.40 -6.81
CA VAL A 27 14.74 -8.51 -5.91
C VAL A 27 13.52 -9.22 -6.48
N ALA A 28 13.62 -10.54 -6.68
CA ALA A 28 12.50 -11.33 -7.18
C ALA A 28 11.36 -11.39 -6.16
N ALA A 29 10.10 -11.43 -6.64
CA ALA A 29 8.92 -11.51 -5.78
C ALA A 29 8.95 -12.72 -4.83
N THR A 30 9.54 -13.84 -5.25
CA THR A 30 9.73 -15.04 -4.40
C THR A 30 10.59 -14.74 -3.17
N VAL A 31 11.65 -13.95 -3.31
CA VAL A 31 12.53 -13.56 -2.21
C VAL A 31 11.78 -12.71 -1.17
N HIS A 32 10.88 -11.83 -1.61
CA HIS A 32 10.03 -11.07 -0.70
C HIS A 32 9.09 -11.97 0.12
N LEU A 33 8.50 -12.98 -0.51
CA LEU A 33 7.66 -13.98 0.16
C LEU A 33 8.46 -14.83 1.15
N ASP A 34 9.65 -15.29 0.74
CA ASP A 34 10.54 -16.08 1.60
C ASP A 34 11.03 -15.27 2.81
N LEU A 35 11.30 -13.98 2.63
CA LEU A 35 11.69 -13.08 3.72
C LEU A 35 10.56 -12.94 4.76
N LEU A 36 9.33 -12.70 4.29
CA LEU A 36 8.15 -12.64 5.17
C LEU A 36 7.90 -13.98 5.86
N ALA A 37 8.06 -15.09 5.15
CA ALA A 37 7.90 -16.44 5.67
C ALA A 37 8.91 -16.72 6.80
N GLY A 38 10.17 -16.33 6.60
CA GLY A 38 11.22 -16.41 7.61
C GLY A 38 10.93 -15.56 8.84
N MET A 39 10.46 -14.32 8.66
CA MET A 39 10.10 -13.42 9.77
C MET A 39 8.94 -13.95 10.63
N LEU A 40 8.00 -14.65 10.01
CA LEU A 40 6.81 -15.18 10.67
C LEU A 40 6.96 -16.63 11.15
N ALA A 41 8.05 -17.29 10.75
CA ALA A 41 8.29 -18.72 10.95
C ALA A 41 7.12 -19.59 10.43
N VAL A 42 6.67 -19.31 9.21
CA VAL A 42 5.61 -20.05 8.50
C VAL A 42 6.01 -20.35 7.05
N PRO A 43 5.36 -21.28 6.34
CA PRO A 43 5.63 -21.52 4.93
C PRO A 43 5.29 -20.31 4.04
N ALA A 44 6.04 -20.12 2.94
CA ALA A 44 5.76 -19.05 1.96
C ALA A 44 4.36 -19.13 1.34
N ALA A 45 3.80 -20.34 1.21
CA ALA A 45 2.43 -20.54 0.75
C ALA A 45 1.40 -19.93 1.72
N GLU A 46 1.66 -19.96 3.02
CA GLU A 46 0.79 -19.34 4.04
C GLU A 46 0.85 -17.81 3.97
N VAL A 47 2.05 -17.25 3.76
CA VAL A 47 2.22 -15.81 3.51
C VAL A 47 1.46 -15.38 2.26
N ALA A 48 1.60 -16.11 1.16
CA ALA A 48 0.93 -15.82 -0.10
C ALA A 48 -0.60 -15.86 0.07
N ALA A 49 -1.13 -16.90 0.75
CA ALA A 49 -2.54 -17.00 1.08
C ALA A 49 -3.03 -15.84 1.98
N GLY A 50 -2.23 -15.43 2.97
CA GLY A 50 -2.54 -14.30 3.83
C GLY A 50 -2.61 -12.97 3.07
N ILE A 51 -1.68 -12.72 2.15
CA ILE A 51 -1.67 -11.53 1.28
C ILE A 51 -2.89 -11.55 0.34
N GLU A 52 -3.23 -12.70 -0.25
CA GLU A 52 -4.41 -12.83 -1.10
C GLU A 52 -5.70 -12.62 -0.31
N ALA A 53 -5.79 -13.13 0.92
CA ALA A 53 -6.93 -12.89 1.79
C ALA A 53 -7.12 -11.40 2.13
N LEU A 54 -6.02 -10.66 2.34
CA LEU A 54 -6.07 -9.20 2.52
C LEU A 54 -6.56 -8.51 1.23
N ARG A 55 -6.04 -8.89 0.07
CA ARG A 55 -6.48 -8.34 -1.23
C ARG A 55 -7.97 -8.60 -1.47
N ALA A 56 -8.45 -9.81 -1.20
CA ALA A 56 -9.86 -10.16 -1.34
C ALA A 56 -10.75 -9.34 -0.39
N GLU A 57 -10.26 -9.00 0.80
CA GLU A 57 -10.97 -8.12 1.73
C GLU A 57 -11.07 -6.68 1.22
N ALA A 58 -9.98 -6.12 0.70
CA ALA A 58 -10.01 -4.82 0.04
C ALA A 58 -10.99 -4.80 -1.15
N GLY A 59 -11.05 -5.90 -1.92
CA GLY A 59 -12.02 -6.08 -3.00
C GLY A 59 -13.48 -6.11 -2.53
N ARG A 60 -13.78 -6.77 -1.41
CA ARG A 60 -15.13 -6.74 -0.81
C ARG A 60 -15.52 -5.35 -0.36
N ALA A 61 -14.62 -4.65 0.35
CA ALA A 61 -14.87 -3.26 0.77
C ALA A 61 -15.10 -2.33 -0.44
N ALA A 62 -14.35 -2.52 -1.53
CA ALA A 62 -14.57 -1.78 -2.77
C ALA A 62 -15.95 -2.08 -3.39
N ALA A 63 -16.38 -3.34 -3.41
CA ALA A 63 -17.70 -3.72 -3.91
C ALA A 63 -18.84 -3.12 -3.07
N GLU A 64 -18.69 -3.09 -1.74
CA GLU A 64 -19.63 -2.43 -0.82
C GLU A 64 -19.73 -0.93 -1.11
N LEU A 65 -18.59 -0.24 -1.29
CA LEU A 65 -18.57 1.18 -1.66
C LEU A 65 -19.22 1.44 -3.02
N LEU A 66 -18.97 0.59 -4.01
CA LEU A 66 -19.51 0.71 -5.37
C LEU A 66 -21.00 0.34 -5.49
N ALA A 67 -21.63 -0.13 -4.40
CA ALA A 67 -23.07 -0.28 -4.32
C ALA A 67 -23.78 1.08 -4.22
N ASP A 68 -23.08 2.12 -3.74
CA ASP A 68 -23.55 3.49 -3.78
C ASP A 68 -23.31 4.11 -5.17
N ALA A 69 -24.38 4.61 -5.80
CA ALA A 69 -24.32 5.16 -7.14
C ALA A 69 -23.47 6.44 -7.23
N GLY A 70 -23.45 7.26 -6.17
CA GLY A 70 -22.63 8.47 -6.12
C GLY A 70 -21.14 8.15 -6.09
N THR A 71 -20.76 7.18 -5.26
CA THR A 71 -19.39 6.68 -5.15
C THR A 71 -18.93 6.05 -6.46
N ARG A 72 -19.78 5.23 -7.09
CA ARG A 72 -19.50 4.67 -8.42
C ARG A 72 -19.24 5.75 -9.46
N ALA A 73 -20.12 6.75 -9.56
CA ALA A 73 -19.95 7.85 -10.50
C ALA A 73 -18.66 8.64 -10.22
N ALA A 74 -18.28 8.83 -8.95
CA ALA A 74 -17.02 9.48 -8.59
C ALA A 74 -15.79 8.67 -9.03
N ILE A 75 -15.80 7.34 -8.89
CA ILE A 75 -14.72 6.46 -9.38
C ILE A 75 -14.62 6.49 -10.90
N GLU A 76 -15.75 6.45 -11.60
CA GLU A 76 -15.81 6.53 -13.07
C GLU A 76 -15.30 7.89 -13.60
N ALA A 77 -15.52 8.97 -12.83
CA ALA A 77 -15.14 10.34 -13.18
C ALA A 77 -13.73 10.75 -12.72
N LEU A 78 -12.91 9.83 -12.19
CA LEU A 78 -11.54 10.15 -11.79
C LEU A 78 -10.76 10.77 -12.96
N PRO A 79 -9.99 11.86 -12.75
CA PRO A 79 -9.44 12.69 -13.83
C PRO A 79 -8.21 12.08 -14.53
N PHE A 80 -7.91 10.81 -14.28
CA PHE A 80 -6.72 10.13 -14.81
C PHE A 80 -6.96 9.61 -16.23
N ARG A 81 -5.92 9.70 -17.06
CA ARG A 81 -5.94 9.38 -18.48
C ARG A 81 -5.24 8.06 -18.75
N ALA A 82 -5.43 7.53 -19.97
CA ALA A 82 -4.70 6.35 -20.40
C ALA A 82 -3.19 6.58 -20.33
N GLY A 83 -2.48 5.63 -19.71
CA GLY A 83 -1.03 5.71 -19.50
C GLY A 83 -0.58 6.48 -18.26
N ASP A 84 -1.50 7.11 -17.51
CA ASP A 84 -1.15 7.72 -16.23
C ASP A 84 -0.62 6.68 -15.25
N ARG A 85 0.29 7.15 -14.40
CA ARG A 85 0.82 6.38 -13.28
C ARG A 85 0.58 7.14 -11.99
N VAL A 86 -0.45 6.73 -11.28
CA VAL A 86 -0.87 7.31 -10.02
C VAL A 86 -0.17 6.55 -8.90
N VAL A 87 0.67 7.26 -8.16
CA VAL A 87 1.49 6.68 -7.09
C VAL A 87 1.04 7.24 -5.75
N ALA A 88 0.63 6.37 -4.83
CA ALA A 88 0.37 6.77 -3.45
C ALA A 88 1.64 6.68 -2.62
N VAL A 89 1.92 7.74 -1.86
CA VAL A 89 3.06 7.85 -0.96
C VAL A 89 2.52 8.18 0.43
N GLY A 90 3.00 7.45 1.43
CA GLY A 90 2.50 7.63 2.78
C GLY A 90 3.15 6.74 3.82
N ASP A 91 2.56 6.76 5.00
CA ASP A 91 2.96 5.96 6.15
C ASP A 91 2.16 4.64 6.21
N SER A 92 1.93 4.11 7.41
CA SER A 92 1.13 2.90 7.66
C SER A 92 -0.29 2.99 7.10
N ILE A 93 -0.90 4.17 7.06
CA ILE A 93 -2.28 4.34 6.59
C ILE A 93 -2.35 4.11 5.07
N THR A 94 -1.32 4.53 4.32
CA THR A 94 -1.20 4.25 2.88
C THR A 94 -0.67 2.83 2.63
N ALA A 95 0.27 2.34 3.45
CA ALA A 95 0.86 1.01 3.31
C ALA A 95 -0.12 -0.14 3.61
N ASP A 96 -1.22 0.13 4.32
CA ASP A 96 -2.20 -0.86 4.72
C ASP A 96 -2.76 -1.66 3.53
N ARG A 97 -2.58 -2.99 3.55
CA ARG A 97 -3.09 -3.92 2.52
C ARG A 97 -4.60 -4.01 2.43
N ILE A 98 -5.35 -3.47 3.39
CA ILE A 98 -6.81 -3.30 3.31
C ILE A 98 -7.22 -1.83 3.46
N GLY A 99 -6.26 -0.91 3.32
CA GLY A 99 -6.48 0.51 3.46
C GLY A 99 -7.06 1.17 2.21
N TRP A 100 -7.25 2.49 2.33
CA TRP A 100 -7.91 3.33 1.34
C TRP A 100 -7.38 3.13 -0.09
N PHE A 101 -6.06 2.99 -0.27
CA PHE A 101 -5.48 2.93 -1.61
C PHE A 101 -5.69 1.57 -2.28
N GLU A 102 -5.69 0.47 -1.51
CA GLU A 102 -6.01 -0.86 -2.06
C GLU A 102 -7.49 -0.99 -2.38
N VAL A 103 -8.35 -0.40 -1.54
CA VAL A 103 -9.80 -0.31 -1.81
C VAL A 103 -10.06 0.55 -3.05
N LEU A 104 -9.41 1.71 -3.18
CA LEU A 104 -9.49 2.54 -4.40
C LEU A 104 -9.01 1.77 -5.63
N THR A 105 -7.91 1.04 -5.51
CA THR A 105 -7.35 0.22 -6.60
C THR A 105 -8.32 -0.86 -7.06
N ALA A 106 -8.95 -1.57 -6.12
CA ALA A 106 -9.97 -2.56 -6.43
C ALA A 106 -11.24 -1.93 -7.04
N ALA A 107 -11.66 -0.76 -6.54
CA ALA A 107 -12.81 -0.04 -7.08
C ALA A 107 -12.57 0.43 -8.52
N VAL A 108 -11.40 1.01 -8.79
CA VAL A 108 -10.99 1.41 -10.15
C VAL A 108 -10.88 0.22 -11.08
N ALA A 109 -10.38 -0.93 -10.62
CA ALA A 109 -10.32 -2.14 -11.44
C ALA A 109 -11.72 -2.68 -11.82
N THR A 110 -12.73 -2.42 -10.97
CA THR A 110 -14.10 -2.91 -11.15
C THR A 110 -14.97 -1.94 -11.96
N ALA A 111 -14.89 -0.65 -11.69
CA ALA A 111 -15.78 0.37 -12.27
C ALA A 111 -15.02 1.51 -12.98
N GLY A 112 -13.72 1.66 -12.74
CA GLY A 112 -12.92 2.71 -13.35
C GLY A 112 -12.64 2.43 -14.83
N PRO A 113 -12.12 3.43 -15.56
CA PRO A 113 -11.89 3.32 -17.00
C PRO A 113 -10.81 2.28 -17.37
N GLY A 114 -10.05 1.76 -16.39
CA GLY A 114 -9.10 0.65 -16.57
C GLY A 114 -7.86 0.98 -17.41
N ARG A 115 -7.49 2.27 -17.52
CA ARG A 115 -6.47 2.74 -18.49
C ARG A 115 -5.19 3.30 -17.85
N TYR A 116 -5.10 3.36 -16.53
CA TYR A 116 -3.96 3.93 -15.80
C TYR A 116 -3.48 2.98 -14.71
N GLY A 117 -2.21 3.11 -14.31
CA GLY A 117 -1.59 2.31 -13.26
C GLY A 117 -1.74 2.96 -11.89
N LEU A 118 -2.04 2.15 -10.88
CA LEU A 118 -2.05 2.53 -9.47
C LEU A 118 -0.93 1.79 -8.73
N HIS A 119 -0.09 2.53 -8.01
CA HIS A 119 1.07 1.95 -7.30
C HIS A 119 1.16 2.48 -5.88
N ASN A 120 1.31 1.56 -4.92
CA ASN A 120 1.40 1.90 -3.51
C ASN A 120 2.86 1.89 -3.04
N LEU A 121 3.42 3.06 -2.77
CA LEU A 121 4.74 3.24 -2.16
C LEU A 121 4.66 3.64 -0.68
N GLY A 122 3.52 3.37 -0.04
CA GLY A 122 3.35 3.54 1.41
C GLY A 122 4.32 2.65 2.18
N LEU A 123 4.92 3.20 3.24
CA LEU A 123 5.83 2.47 4.12
C LEU A 123 5.51 2.81 5.57
N SER A 124 5.16 1.77 6.35
CA SER A 124 4.78 1.92 7.75
C SER A 124 5.86 2.65 8.56
N GLY A 125 5.44 3.57 9.43
CA GLY A 125 6.33 4.36 10.29
C GLY A 125 7.02 5.55 9.64
N ASN A 126 6.88 5.76 8.32
CA ASN A 126 7.47 6.93 7.66
C ASN A 126 6.93 8.27 8.18
N THR A 127 7.84 9.21 8.32
CA THR A 127 7.62 10.66 8.40
C THR A 127 7.81 11.30 7.02
N THR A 128 7.57 12.60 6.91
CA THR A 128 7.89 13.36 5.68
C THR A 128 9.39 13.35 5.36
N ALA A 129 10.25 13.41 6.38
CA ALA A 129 11.71 13.33 6.21
C ALA A 129 12.13 11.98 5.61
N ASP A 130 11.60 10.87 6.13
CA ASP A 130 11.93 9.52 5.62
C ASP A 130 11.50 9.35 4.15
N VAL A 131 10.41 10.00 3.73
CA VAL A 131 9.95 9.98 2.33
C VAL A 131 10.90 10.78 1.43
N LEU A 132 11.42 11.92 1.89
CA LEU A 132 12.44 12.67 1.15
C LEU A 132 13.73 11.87 0.97
N GLU A 133 14.15 11.12 1.98
CA GLU A 133 15.35 10.26 1.92
C GLU A 133 15.25 9.11 0.90
N ARG A 134 14.02 8.72 0.51
CA ARG A 134 13.76 7.69 -0.50
C ARG A 134 13.09 8.23 -1.76
N PHE A 135 13.24 9.52 -2.04
CA PHE A 135 12.62 10.17 -3.20
C PHE A 135 13.06 9.53 -4.53
N ASP A 136 14.27 8.95 -4.57
CA ASP A 136 14.78 8.17 -5.70
C ASP A 136 13.84 7.02 -6.10
N LEU A 137 13.16 6.39 -5.14
CA LEU A 137 12.20 5.31 -5.41
C LEU A 137 10.89 5.84 -5.98
N LEU A 138 10.47 7.04 -5.56
CA LEU A 138 9.33 7.72 -6.17
C LEU A 138 9.65 8.13 -7.60
N GLU A 139 10.84 8.67 -7.85
CA GLU A 139 11.30 9.01 -9.20
C GLU A 139 11.39 7.76 -10.10
N ALA A 140 11.95 6.66 -9.60
CA ALA A 140 12.05 5.38 -10.32
C ALA A 140 10.67 4.82 -10.73
N ALA A 141 9.63 5.08 -9.92
CA ALA A 141 8.27 4.72 -10.29
C ALA A 141 7.76 5.53 -11.50
N ARG A 142 8.33 6.71 -11.80
CA ARG A 142 7.89 7.63 -12.87
C ARG A 142 6.40 7.99 -12.76
N PRO A 143 5.96 8.55 -11.62
CA PRO A 143 4.58 8.99 -11.44
C PRO A 143 4.24 10.11 -12.43
N THR A 144 3.01 10.08 -12.94
CA THR A 144 2.38 11.28 -13.53
C THR A 144 1.54 12.02 -12.49
N HIS A 145 1.09 11.30 -11.45
CA HIS A 145 0.33 11.84 -10.33
C HIS A 145 0.82 11.22 -9.03
N VAL A 146 0.87 12.01 -7.96
CA VAL A 146 1.21 11.56 -6.62
C VAL A 146 0.07 11.86 -5.67
N LEU A 147 -0.41 10.84 -4.96
CA LEU A 147 -1.35 10.99 -3.86
C LEU A 147 -0.56 10.90 -2.55
N LEU A 148 -0.53 11.98 -1.78
CA LEU A 148 0.28 12.07 -0.57
C LEU A 148 -0.59 12.06 0.69
N MET A 149 -0.32 11.11 1.59
CA MET A 149 -0.91 11.12 2.93
C MET A 149 0.15 10.75 3.97
N LEU A 150 0.65 11.78 4.65
CA LEU A 150 1.74 11.76 5.63
C LEU A 150 1.46 12.79 6.73
N GLY A 151 2.28 12.80 7.78
CA GLY A 151 2.24 13.80 8.85
C GLY A 151 1.87 13.24 10.22
N THR A 152 1.23 12.06 10.28
CA THR A 152 0.83 11.48 11.57
C THR A 152 2.03 11.07 12.42
N ASN A 153 3.06 10.49 11.81
CA ASN A 153 4.30 10.12 12.50
C ASN A 153 5.18 11.34 12.80
N ASP A 154 5.17 12.36 11.94
CA ASP A 154 5.85 13.63 12.17
C ASP A 154 5.35 14.28 13.46
N ALA A 155 4.03 14.40 13.61
CA ALA A 155 3.40 14.92 14.82
C ALA A 155 3.69 14.05 16.06
N ARG A 156 3.69 12.73 15.94
CA ARG A 156 4.01 11.82 17.07
C ARG A 156 5.47 11.92 17.53
N ARG A 157 6.40 12.17 16.60
CA ARG A 157 7.84 12.21 16.86
C ARG A 157 8.31 13.60 17.32
N HIS A 158 7.76 14.66 16.74
CA HIS A 158 8.20 16.04 16.95
C HIS A 158 7.19 16.91 17.71
N GLY A 159 5.94 16.47 17.84
CA GLY A 159 4.87 17.19 18.56
C GLY A 159 4.72 16.82 20.03
N ARG A 160 5.59 15.95 20.57
CA ARG A 160 5.64 15.67 22.01
C ARG A 160 6.46 16.74 22.71
N THR A 161 5.83 17.51 23.60
CA THR A 161 6.56 18.38 24.54
C THR A 161 7.38 17.50 25.49
N PRO A 162 8.66 17.81 25.75
CA PRO A 162 9.40 17.15 26.81
C PRO A 162 8.65 17.35 28.13
N GLY A 163 8.35 16.25 28.82
CA GLY A 163 7.83 16.27 30.20
C GLY A 163 8.93 16.59 31.19
#